data_AF-A0AAD7NWP7-F1
#
_entry.id   AF-A0AAD7NWP7-F1
#
_cell.length_a   1.000
_cell.length_b   1.000
_cell.length_c   1.000
_cell.angle_alpha   90.00
_cell.angle_beta   90.00
_cell.angle_gamma   90.00
#
_symmetry.space_group_name_H-M   'P 1'
#
loop_
_entity.id
_entity.type
_entity.pdbx_description
1 polymer ?
#
loop_
_entity_poly.entity_id
_entity_poly.type
_entity_poly.pdbx_seq_one_letter_code
_entity_poly.pdbx_strand_id
1 'polypeptide(L)'
;MGAKVPFQQYLILILLVLGGIVILNLCMPPTSYPPLFGGGVQSELHQADLVQPARLEFTALRRPVATLPKNWVSHNEIAIQALFQCMQNVNCGQNQTKIVLLQYHPFIDEIQETHEGGEVIWARSTVRALERLGYTFIYSPNNDRAIQLYHIFRGLITAIFTEESDVNGCYKDPKCIQSVKNPSGIPLWKLFAWNWWTGAVGPLKNKWTMNPEDYQLEGKGFRPNNYLGYSVEPACSARPFVPHSERKRQAYVLAKEMSYFVPKQTAWASDFYDDAHKAADVEFVSGVRGQPTPDFPSRLTNLGYMTPSDFYDHLSHSLVLVGVGSPLTQVPLYLLILQI
;
A
#
# COMPACT_ATOMS: atom_id res chain seq x y z
N MET A 1 -7.53 -15.08 35.44
CA MET A 1 -7.04 -16.45 35.59
C MET A 1 -6.52 -16.90 34.24
N GLY A 2 -5.22 -16.79 34.01
CA GLY A 2 -4.61 -17.07 32.70
C GLY A 2 -4.35 -18.56 32.55
N ALA A 3 -4.96 -19.17 31.54
CA ALA A 3 -4.64 -20.53 31.15
C ALA A 3 -3.21 -20.54 30.56
N LYS A 4 -2.27 -21.18 31.25
CA LYS A 4 -0.95 -21.50 30.69
C LYS A 4 -1.16 -22.56 29.62
N VAL A 5 -0.99 -22.18 28.36
CA VAL A 5 -0.93 -23.13 27.24
C VAL A 5 0.37 -23.93 27.37
N PRO A 6 0.34 -25.28 27.32
CA PRO A 6 1.54 -26.09 27.54
C PRO A 6 2.55 -25.97 26.38
N PHE A 7 3.83 -25.84 26.73
CA PHE A 7 5.01 -25.68 25.86
C PHE A 7 5.07 -26.65 24.65
N GLN A 8 4.49 -27.85 24.75
CA GLN A 8 4.42 -28.80 23.64
C GLN A 8 3.60 -28.29 22.43
N GLN A 9 2.64 -27.38 22.63
CA GLN A 9 1.89 -26.80 21.51
C GLN A 9 2.73 -25.79 20.71
N TYR A 10 3.71 -25.11 21.33
CA TYR A 10 4.61 -24.19 20.63
C TYR A 10 5.61 -24.94 19.75
N LEU A 11 6.11 -26.10 20.19
CA LEU A 11 7.00 -26.92 19.39
C LEU A 11 6.29 -27.49 18.15
N ILE A 12 5.02 -27.87 18.28
CA ILE A 12 4.19 -28.32 17.14
C ILE A 12 3.82 -27.14 16.23
N LEU A 13 3.58 -25.94 16.77
CA LEU A 13 3.34 -24.75 15.93
C LEU A 13 4.60 -24.36 15.15
N ILE A 14 5.78 -24.37 15.79
CA ILE A 14 7.07 -24.09 15.16
C ILE A 14 7.42 -25.18 14.13
N LEU A 15 7.16 -26.46 14.44
CA LEU A 15 7.35 -27.56 13.49
C LEU A 15 6.30 -27.60 12.37
N LEU A 16 5.09 -27.06 12.56
CA LEU A 16 4.11 -26.86 11.48
C LEU A 16 4.47 -25.64 10.63
N VAL A 17 5.11 -24.61 11.18
CA VAL A 17 5.70 -23.51 10.41
C VAL A 17 6.96 -23.96 9.65
N LEU A 18 7.73 -24.91 10.18
CA LEU A 18 8.92 -25.47 9.50
C LEU A 18 8.59 -26.65 8.56
N GLY A 19 7.51 -27.38 8.80
CA GLY A 19 7.07 -28.55 8.01
C GLY A 19 5.96 -28.24 7.00
N GLY A 20 5.25 -27.12 7.17
CA GLY A 20 4.37 -26.52 6.20
C GLY A 20 5.10 -25.43 5.42
N ILE A 21 6.10 -25.83 4.64
CA ILE A 21 6.70 -24.94 3.65
C ILE A 21 5.61 -24.62 2.62
N VAL A 22 4.89 -23.53 2.84
CA VAL A 22 4.24 -22.82 1.76
C VAL A 22 5.38 -22.18 0.97
N ILE A 23 5.86 -22.88 -0.07
CA ILE A 23 6.78 -22.29 -1.06
C ILE A 23 5.98 -21.25 -1.83
N LEU A 24 5.92 -20.02 -1.33
CA LEU A 24 5.41 -18.87 -2.07
C LEU A 24 6.59 -18.23 -2.82
N ASN A 25 6.89 -18.78 -4.00
CA ASN A 25 7.77 -18.12 -4.97
C ASN A 25 7.05 -16.91 -5.56
N LEU A 26 7.10 -15.75 -4.90
CA LEU A 26 6.39 -14.53 -5.37
C LEU A 26 7.28 -13.31 -5.67
N CYS A 27 8.60 -13.43 -5.53
CA CYS A 27 9.58 -12.46 -6.05
C CYS A 27 10.62 -13.10 -6.99
N MET A 28 10.24 -14.13 -7.76
CA MET A 28 11.13 -14.59 -8.84
C MET A 28 10.99 -13.65 -10.05
N PRO A 29 12.09 -13.20 -10.67
CA PRO A 29 12.01 -12.64 -12.01
C PRO A 29 11.34 -13.67 -12.94
N PRO A 30 10.62 -13.25 -13.99
CA PRO A 30 10.01 -14.18 -14.92
C PRO A 30 11.10 -15.02 -15.58
N THR A 31 11.36 -16.21 -15.04
CA THR A 31 12.25 -17.17 -15.65
C THR A 31 11.50 -17.77 -16.82
N SER A 32 12.07 -17.62 -18.02
CA SER A 32 11.66 -18.35 -19.20
C SER A 32 11.73 -19.85 -18.91
N TYR A 33 10.58 -20.50 -18.71
CA TYR A 33 10.52 -21.94 -18.67
C TYR A 33 10.98 -22.51 -20.02
N PRO A 34 11.93 -23.47 -20.05
CA PRO A 34 12.20 -24.20 -21.26
C PRO A 34 10.98 -25.06 -21.63
N PRO A 35 10.69 -25.27 -22.92
CA PRO A 35 9.59 -26.13 -23.33
C PRO A 35 9.93 -27.57 -22.98
N LEU A 36 9.15 -28.17 -22.09
CA LEU A 36 9.14 -29.62 -21.88
C LEU A 36 8.43 -30.27 -23.06
N PHE A 37 9.21 -30.90 -23.93
CA PHE A 37 8.73 -31.84 -24.95
C PHE A 37 8.15 -33.09 -24.30
N GLY A 38 7.00 -33.57 -24.80
CA GLY A 38 6.63 -34.97 -24.68
C GLY A 38 5.13 -35.29 -24.83
N GLY A 39 4.76 -35.89 -25.95
CA GLY A 39 3.67 -36.87 -26.03
C GLY A 39 2.34 -36.37 -26.58
N GLY A 40 2.02 -36.77 -27.81
CA GLY A 40 0.82 -36.36 -28.53
C GLY A 40 -0.41 -37.22 -28.28
N VAL A 41 -1.57 -36.61 -28.54
CA VAL A 41 -2.77 -37.24 -29.12
C VAL A 41 -3.42 -36.15 -29.98
N GLN A 42 -3.46 -36.35 -31.29
CA GLN A 42 -4.20 -35.49 -32.21
C GLN A 42 -5.69 -35.80 -32.07
N SER A 43 -6.47 -34.83 -31.58
CA SER A 43 -7.91 -34.76 -31.82
C SER A 43 -8.21 -33.45 -32.54
N GLU A 44 -8.63 -33.55 -33.81
CA GLU A 44 -9.15 -32.45 -34.59
C GLU A 44 -10.41 -31.89 -33.92
N LEU A 45 -10.32 -30.65 -33.42
CA LEU A 45 -11.47 -29.87 -33.02
C LEU A 45 -11.32 -28.46 -33.60
N HIS A 46 -12.42 -28.00 -34.18
CA HIS A 46 -12.52 -26.81 -35.02
C HIS A 46 -11.85 -25.57 -34.44
N GLN A 47 -11.02 -24.98 -35.30
CA GLN A 47 -10.30 -23.73 -35.15
C GLN A 47 -11.32 -22.57 -35.25
N ALA A 48 -11.88 -22.19 -34.09
CA ALA A 48 -12.51 -20.88 -33.94
C ALA A 48 -11.41 -19.86 -33.60
N ASP A 49 -11.38 -18.76 -34.34
CA ASP A 49 -10.43 -17.66 -34.22
C ASP A 49 -10.35 -17.12 -32.78
N LEU A 50 -9.37 -17.61 -32.02
CA LEU A 50 -8.91 -16.96 -30.79
C LEU A 50 -8.09 -15.74 -31.19
N VAL A 51 -8.79 -14.59 -31.27
CA VAL A 51 -8.16 -13.27 -31.28
C VAL A 51 -7.32 -13.17 -30.00
N GLN A 52 -6.00 -13.31 -30.15
CA GLN A 52 -5.08 -13.00 -29.06
C GLN A 52 -5.31 -11.53 -28.67
N PRO A 53 -5.54 -11.21 -27.39
CA PRO A 53 -5.56 -9.83 -26.97
C PRO A 53 -4.18 -9.25 -27.29
N ALA A 54 -4.17 -8.25 -28.18
CA ALA A 54 -2.96 -7.52 -28.52
C ALA A 54 -2.28 -7.09 -27.22
N ARG A 55 -1.08 -7.63 -27.00
CA ARG A 55 -0.17 -7.18 -25.95
C ARG A 55 0.09 -5.70 -26.25
N LEU A 56 -0.64 -4.82 -25.56
CA LEU A 56 -0.44 -3.38 -25.62
C LEU A 56 0.98 -3.10 -25.15
N GLU A 57 1.92 -2.99 -26.08
CA GLU A 57 3.25 -2.48 -25.81
C GLU A 57 3.13 -0.98 -25.48
N PHE A 58 3.08 -0.69 -24.18
CA PHE A 58 3.08 0.66 -23.59
C PHE A 58 4.42 1.41 -23.76
N THR A 59 5.22 1.08 -24.77
CA THR A 59 6.58 1.63 -24.96
C THR A 59 6.59 3.02 -25.60
N ALA A 60 5.50 3.49 -26.21
CA ALA A 60 5.50 4.73 -27.01
C ALA A 60 5.16 6.04 -26.27
N LEU A 61 4.86 6.02 -24.96
CA LEU A 61 4.55 7.23 -24.16
C LEU A 61 5.47 7.42 -22.94
N ARG A 62 6.69 6.88 -22.98
CA ARG A 62 7.71 7.31 -22.04
C ARG A 62 8.21 8.69 -22.46
N ARG A 63 7.53 9.75 -22.02
CA ARG A 63 8.29 10.98 -21.72
C ARG A 63 9.44 10.53 -20.81
N PRO A 64 10.69 10.94 -21.08
CA PRO A 64 11.73 10.78 -20.08
C PRO A 64 11.14 11.37 -18.81
N VAL A 65 11.16 10.59 -17.73
CA VAL A 65 10.73 11.04 -16.41
C VAL A 65 11.73 12.12 -16.01
N ALA A 66 11.55 13.33 -16.56
CA ALA A 66 12.13 14.52 -16.00
C ALA A 66 11.70 14.49 -14.54
N THR A 67 12.68 14.60 -13.65
CA THR A 67 12.45 14.55 -12.20
C THR A 67 11.27 15.46 -11.89
N LEU A 68 10.13 14.86 -11.52
CA LEU A 68 8.93 15.61 -11.19
C LEU A 68 9.29 16.57 -10.05
N PRO A 69 8.73 17.80 -10.05
CA PRO A 69 9.01 18.73 -8.97
C PRO A 69 8.63 18.09 -7.64
N LYS A 70 9.50 18.18 -6.64
CA LYS A 70 9.22 17.75 -5.25
C LYS A 70 8.28 18.72 -4.51
N ASN A 71 7.42 19.40 -5.25
CA ASN A 71 6.52 20.43 -4.76
C ASN A 71 5.20 20.31 -5.52
N TRP A 72 4.12 20.06 -4.78
CA TRP A 72 2.77 19.92 -5.31
C TRP A 72 2.28 21.16 -6.09
N VAL A 73 2.74 22.37 -5.73
CA VAL A 73 2.41 23.61 -6.44
C VAL A 73 3.01 23.58 -7.85
N SER A 74 4.30 23.31 -7.95
CA SER A 74 5.01 23.24 -9.23
C SER A 74 4.48 22.08 -10.08
N HIS A 75 4.14 20.94 -9.46
CA HIS A 75 3.47 19.84 -10.16
C HIS A 75 2.14 20.29 -10.76
N ASN A 76 1.28 20.95 -9.96
CA ASN A 76 -0.01 21.44 -10.44
C ASN A 76 0.15 22.41 -11.61
N GLU A 77 1.10 23.34 -11.55
CA GLU A 77 1.38 24.28 -12.64
C GLU A 77 1.75 23.54 -13.93
N ILE A 78 2.67 22.56 -13.86
CA ILE A 78 3.09 21.76 -15.00
C ILE A 78 1.93 20.92 -15.55
N ALA A 79 1.17 20.26 -14.68
CA ALA A 79 0.03 19.43 -15.07
C ALA A 79 -1.05 20.26 -15.79
N ILE A 80 -1.37 21.44 -15.26
CA ILE A 80 -2.34 22.36 -15.85
C ILE A 80 -1.83 22.90 -17.19
N GLN A 81 -0.56 23.29 -17.28
CA GLN A 81 0.03 23.74 -18.55
C GLN A 81 0.01 22.63 -19.60
N ALA A 82 0.40 21.42 -19.25
CA ALA A 82 0.40 20.27 -20.15
C ALA A 82 -1.01 19.91 -20.63
N LEU A 83 -2.01 20.01 -19.75
CA LEU A 83 -3.42 19.84 -20.10
C LEU A 83 -3.89 20.90 -21.11
N PHE A 84 -3.63 22.18 -20.85
CA PHE A 84 -4.04 23.24 -21.77
C PHE A 84 -3.35 23.13 -23.12
N GLN A 85 -2.04 22.84 -23.14
CA GLN A 85 -1.29 22.62 -24.37
C GLN A 85 -1.87 21.47 -25.19
N CYS A 86 -2.22 20.34 -24.55
CA CYS A 86 -2.77 19.22 -25.31
C CYS A 86 -4.17 19.52 -25.85
N MET A 87 -4.98 20.26 -25.10
CA MET A 87 -6.33 20.65 -25.52
C MET A 87 -6.29 21.64 -26.69
N GLN A 88 -5.37 22.60 -26.65
CA GLN A 88 -5.17 23.57 -27.73
C GLN A 88 -4.69 22.90 -29.02
N ASN A 89 -3.80 21.91 -28.91
CA ASN A 89 -3.26 21.18 -30.06
C ASN A 89 -4.12 19.99 -30.50
N VAL A 90 -5.23 19.71 -29.81
CA VAL A 90 -6.14 18.57 -30.06
C VAL A 90 -5.38 17.23 -30.11
N ASN A 91 -4.40 17.05 -29.21
CA ASN A 91 -3.52 15.88 -29.17
C ASN A 91 -3.38 15.28 -27.76
N CYS A 92 -4.38 15.45 -26.91
CA CYS A 92 -4.40 14.86 -25.57
C CYS A 92 -4.35 13.33 -25.61
N GLY A 93 -3.55 12.74 -24.72
CA GLY A 93 -3.52 11.30 -24.51
C GLY A 93 -4.82 10.75 -23.92
N GLN A 94 -4.92 9.43 -23.86
CA GLN A 94 -6.06 8.75 -23.25
C GLN A 94 -6.20 9.19 -21.78
N ASN A 95 -7.39 9.64 -21.41
CA ASN A 95 -7.73 10.19 -20.08
C ASN A 95 -7.02 11.48 -19.66
N GLN A 96 -6.15 12.08 -20.49
CA GLN A 96 -5.41 13.29 -20.09
C GLN A 96 -6.36 14.46 -19.80
N THR A 97 -7.51 14.53 -20.45
CA THR A 97 -8.54 15.55 -20.20
C THR A 97 -9.43 15.25 -18.99
N LYS A 98 -9.25 14.10 -18.32
CA LYS A 98 -9.98 13.74 -17.10
C LYS A 98 -9.10 14.07 -15.90
N ILE A 99 -9.61 14.91 -15.01
CA ILE A 99 -8.89 15.37 -13.83
C ILE A 99 -9.34 14.59 -12.60
N VAL A 100 -8.37 14.10 -11.83
CA VAL A 100 -8.58 13.61 -10.47
C VAL A 100 -7.99 14.62 -9.49
N LEU A 101 -8.82 15.16 -8.59
CA LEU A 101 -8.31 16.02 -7.52
C LEU A 101 -7.86 15.16 -6.34
N LEU A 102 -6.63 15.38 -5.87
CA LEU A 102 -6.05 14.68 -4.73
C LEU A 102 -6.01 15.64 -3.53
N GLN A 103 -7.01 15.56 -2.67
CA GLN A 103 -7.22 16.44 -1.53
C GLN A 103 -6.98 15.72 -0.20
N TYR A 104 -5.74 15.35 0.08
CA TYR A 104 -5.37 14.75 1.36
C TYR A 104 -3.87 14.89 1.62
N HIS A 105 -3.46 15.09 2.88
CA HIS A 105 -2.07 15.33 3.23
C HIS A 105 -1.09 14.22 2.81
N PRO A 106 -1.41 12.90 2.85
CA PRO A 106 -0.47 11.87 2.41
C PRO A 106 -0.15 11.94 0.92
N PHE A 107 -1.03 12.50 0.08
CA PHE A 107 -0.71 12.79 -1.32
C PHE A 107 0.32 13.92 -1.43
N ILE A 108 0.23 14.93 -0.56
CA ILE A 108 1.20 16.04 -0.52
C ILE A 108 2.53 15.55 0.04
N ASP A 109 2.51 14.77 1.12
CA ASP A 109 3.72 14.20 1.73
C ASP A 109 4.44 13.25 0.77
N GLU A 110 3.70 12.54 -0.09
CA GLU A 110 4.26 11.66 -1.11
C GLU A 110 5.15 12.41 -2.10
N ILE A 111 4.68 13.53 -2.64
CA ILE A 111 5.43 14.34 -3.60
C ILE A 111 6.52 15.19 -2.95
N GLN A 112 6.35 15.56 -1.68
CA GLN A 112 7.35 16.32 -0.93
C GLN A 112 8.40 15.42 -0.26
N GLU A 113 8.18 14.11 -0.21
CA GLU A 113 9.03 13.12 0.47
C GLU A 113 9.27 13.46 1.96
N THR A 114 8.28 14.06 2.63
CA THR A 114 8.37 14.55 4.02
C THR A 114 8.04 13.48 5.06
N HIS A 115 7.29 12.45 4.68
CA HIS A 115 6.81 11.42 5.58
C HIS A 115 6.80 10.04 4.92
N GLU A 116 7.02 9.00 5.72
CA GLU A 116 6.96 7.60 5.28
C GLU A 116 6.04 6.82 6.22
N GLY A 117 4.78 6.72 5.81
CA GLY A 117 3.72 5.98 6.49
C GLY A 117 2.97 5.08 5.52
N GLY A 118 2.10 4.22 6.06
CA GLY A 118 1.27 3.34 5.24
C GLY A 118 0.41 4.15 4.26
N GLU A 119 -0.19 5.23 4.74
CA GLU A 119 -1.00 6.16 3.96
C GLU A 119 -0.16 6.76 2.82
N VAL A 120 1.09 7.16 3.06
CA VAL A 120 1.94 7.71 2.00
C VAL A 120 2.28 6.65 0.95
N ILE A 121 2.51 5.39 1.34
CA ILE A 121 2.73 4.28 0.40
C ILE A 121 1.49 4.03 -0.48
N TRP A 122 0.30 4.09 0.11
CA TRP A 122 -0.94 3.96 -0.63
C TRP A 122 -1.18 5.15 -1.56
N ALA A 123 -0.89 6.37 -1.11
CA ALA A 123 -0.95 7.58 -1.92
C ALA A 123 -0.04 7.47 -3.15
N ARG A 124 1.22 7.05 -2.94
CA ARG A 124 2.21 6.81 -4.00
C ARG A 124 1.73 5.79 -5.02
N SER A 125 1.13 4.70 -4.55
CA SER A 125 0.57 3.67 -5.42
C SER A 125 -0.59 4.22 -6.25
N THR A 126 -1.45 5.03 -5.64
CA THR A 126 -2.58 5.68 -6.32
C THR A 126 -2.10 6.67 -7.38
N VAL A 127 -1.14 7.54 -7.06
CA VAL A 127 -0.54 8.49 -8.01
C VAL A 127 0.07 7.77 -9.21
N ARG A 128 0.90 6.75 -8.97
CA ARG A 128 1.49 5.94 -10.05
C ARG A 128 0.44 5.25 -10.92
N ALA A 129 -0.66 4.78 -10.34
CA ALA A 129 -1.75 4.21 -11.10
C ALA A 129 -2.42 5.26 -11.99
N LEU A 130 -2.69 6.46 -11.47
CA LEU A 130 -3.26 7.57 -12.24
C LEU A 130 -2.36 7.98 -13.40
N GLU A 131 -1.05 8.07 -13.18
CA GLU A 131 -0.04 8.35 -14.20
C GLU A 131 -0.07 7.29 -15.32
N ARG A 132 -0.03 6.00 -14.95
CA ARG A 132 -0.05 4.88 -15.91
C ARG A 132 -1.34 4.83 -16.73
N LEU A 133 -2.46 5.23 -16.13
CA LEU A 133 -3.76 5.31 -16.78
C LEU A 133 -3.95 6.59 -17.61
N GLY A 134 -2.96 7.49 -17.62
CA GLY A 134 -2.97 8.72 -18.41
C GLY A 134 -3.86 9.83 -17.86
N TYR A 135 -4.27 9.77 -16.59
CA TYR A 135 -5.07 10.83 -15.97
C TYR A 135 -4.22 12.05 -15.66
N THR A 136 -4.83 13.24 -15.78
CA THR A 136 -4.29 14.43 -15.12
C THR A 136 -4.73 14.42 -13.67
N PHE A 137 -3.83 14.66 -12.73
CA PHE A 137 -4.19 14.83 -11.32
C PHE A 137 -3.60 16.11 -10.75
N ILE A 138 -4.35 16.73 -9.85
CA ILE A 138 -4.02 18.02 -9.25
C ILE A 138 -4.19 17.90 -7.74
N TYR A 139 -3.17 18.32 -6.99
CA TYR A 139 -3.18 18.30 -5.53
C TYR A 139 -3.96 19.50 -4.96
N SER A 140 -4.67 19.28 -3.86
CA SER A 140 -5.35 20.32 -3.10
C SER A 140 -5.10 20.14 -1.60
N PRO A 141 -4.63 21.16 -0.87
CA PRO A 141 -4.34 21.02 0.55
C PRO A 141 -5.58 21.01 1.45
N ASN A 142 -6.75 21.45 0.95
CA ASN A 142 -7.98 21.56 1.74
C ASN A 142 -9.22 21.73 0.83
N ASN A 143 -10.40 21.73 1.47
CA ASN A 143 -11.70 21.92 0.81
C ASN A 143 -11.81 23.26 0.07
N ASP A 144 -11.36 24.37 0.65
CA ASP A 144 -11.45 25.70 0.00
C ASP A 144 -10.71 25.72 -1.34
N ARG A 145 -9.50 25.17 -1.36
CA ARG A 145 -8.72 25.08 -2.59
C ARG A 145 -9.34 24.08 -3.58
N ALA A 146 -9.92 22.98 -3.09
CA ALA A 146 -10.57 22.01 -3.95
C ALA A 146 -11.83 22.58 -4.62
N ILE A 147 -12.61 23.40 -3.90
CA ILE A 147 -13.76 24.14 -4.44
C ILE A 147 -13.31 25.10 -5.56
N GLN A 148 -12.24 25.86 -5.33
CA GLN A 148 -11.69 26.76 -6.35
C GLN A 148 -11.26 26.00 -7.61
N LEU A 149 -10.49 24.92 -7.44
CA LEU A 149 -10.06 24.07 -8.55
C LEU A 149 -11.26 23.42 -9.26
N TYR A 150 -12.28 23.02 -8.49
CA TYR A 150 -13.51 22.48 -9.05
C TYR A 150 -14.25 23.49 -9.91
N HIS A 151 -14.33 24.75 -9.50
CA HIS A 151 -14.96 25.78 -10.33
C HIS A 151 -14.19 26.06 -11.62
N ILE A 152 -12.85 26.04 -11.57
CA ILE A 152 -11.99 26.25 -12.76
C ILE A 152 -12.12 25.09 -13.74
N PHE A 153 -12.11 23.85 -13.25
CA PHE A 153 -12.04 22.65 -14.10
C PHE A 153 -13.30 21.76 -14.03
N ARG A 154 -14.46 22.35 -13.74
CA ARG A 154 -15.72 21.66 -13.41
C ARG A 154 -16.08 20.51 -14.36
N GLY A 155 -15.94 20.77 -15.67
CA GLY A 155 -16.27 19.82 -16.72
C GLY A 155 -15.25 18.70 -16.91
N LEU A 156 -14.03 18.88 -16.39
CA LEU A 156 -12.91 17.93 -16.55
C LEU A 156 -12.71 17.06 -15.32
N ILE A 157 -13.09 17.53 -14.12
CA ILE A 157 -12.93 16.77 -12.88
C ILE A 157 -13.89 15.60 -12.82
N THR A 158 -13.35 14.38 -12.80
CA THR A 158 -14.11 13.13 -12.74
C THR A 158 -14.23 12.58 -11.32
N ALA A 159 -13.24 12.81 -10.47
CA ALA A 159 -13.22 12.34 -9.09
C ALA A 159 -12.39 13.27 -8.19
N ILE A 160 -12.72 13.27 -6.90
CA ILE A 160 -12.00 13.97 -5.85
C ILE A 160 -11.73 12.95 -4.74
N PHE A 161 -10.46 12.66 -4.49
CA PHE A 161 -10.02 11.76 -3.42
C PHE A 161 -9.66 12.59 -2.20
N THR A 162 -10.34 12.35 -1.09
CA THR A 162 -10.21 13.20 0.10
C THR A 162 -10.41 12.41 1.38
N GLU A 163 -9.89 12.87 2.51
CA GLU A 163 -10.07 12.19 3.79
C GLU A 163 -11.48 12.34 4.39
N GLU A 164 -11.76 11.57 5.43
CA GLU A 164 -13.07 11.52 6.09
C GLU A 164 -13.53 12.87 6.66
N SER A 165 -12.67 13.55 7.41
CA SER A 165 -12.94 14.88 7.98
C SER A 165 -13.34 15.87 6.89
N ASP A 166 -12.62 15.86 5.77
CA ASP A 166 -12.87 16.76 4.65
C ASP A 166 -14.15 16.42 3.89
N VAL A 167 -14.46 15.14 3.64
CA VAL A 167 -15.76 14.73 3.06
C VAL A 167 -16.91 15.22 3.93
N ASN A 168 -16.81 14.98 5.24
CA ASN A 168 -17.84 15.38 6.19
C ASN A 168 -17.96 16.90 6.30
N GLY A 169 -16.82 17.62 6.26
CA GLY A 169 -16.77 19.08 6.24
C GLY A 169 -17.45 19.65 5.00
N CYS A 170 -17.05 19.19 3.81
CA CYS A 170 -17.62 19.64 2.54
C CYS A 170 -19.12 19.32 2.43
N TYR A 171 -19.55 18.14 2.86
CA TYR A 171 -20.97 17.75 2.82
C TYR A 171 -21.85 18.67 3.68
N LYS A 172 -21.34 19.12 4.84
CA LYS A 172 -22.07 20.01 5.75
C LYS A 172 -22.00 21.48 5.33
N ASP A 173 -21.04 21.85 4.48
CA ASP A 173 -20.88 23.22 4.00
C ASP A 173 -21.71 23.48 2.72
N PRO A 174 -22.75 24.34 2.78
CA PRO A 174 -23.54 24.69 1.60
C PRO A 174 -22.73 25.39 0.49
N LYS A 175 -21.54 25.94 0.79
CA LYS A 175 -20.63 26.53 -0.20
C LYS A 175 -19.79 25.48 -0.93
N CYS A 176 -19.61 24.30 -0.34
CA CYS A 176 -18.84 23.23 -0.95
C CYS A 176 -19.71 22.35 -1.84
N ILE A 177 -20.80 21.81 -1.28
CA ILE A 177 -21.61 20.81 -1.97
C ILE A 177 -22.59 21.42 -2.98
N GLN A 178 -22.81 20.71 -4.08
CA GLN A 178 -23.83 21.06 -5.04
C GLN A 178 -25.22 20.97 -4.39
N SER A 179 -25.99 22.05 -4.49
CA SER A 179 -27.35 22.13 -3.96
C SER A 179 -28.17 23.13 -4.76
N VAL A 180 -29.45 23.31 -4.41
CA VAL A 180 -30.30 24.35 -5.01
C VAL A 180 -29.73 25.75 -4.76
N LYS A 181 -29.12 25.99 -3.59
CA LYS A 181 -28.51 27.27 -3.22
C LYS A 181 -27.10 27.45 -3.79
N ASN A 182 -26.43 26.35 -4.14
CA ASN A 182 -25.12 26.33 -4.74
C ASN A 182 -25.11 25.37 -5.94
N PRO A 183 -25.72 25.77 -7.07
CA PRO A 183 -25.81 24.91 -8.24
C PRO A 183 -24.43 24.64 -8.88
N SER A 184 -23.42 25.43 -8.54
CA SER A 184 -22.03 25.31 -8.96
C SER A 184 -21.15 24.44 -8.07
N GLY A 185 -21.64 24.03 -6.90
CA GLY A 185 -20.86 23.24 -5.94
C GLY A 185 -20.44 21.87 -6.46
N ILE A 186 -19.65 21.17 -5.66
CA ILE A 186 -19.16 19.83 -5.94
C ILE A 186 -20.32 18.83 -5.80
N PRO A 187 -20.67 18.06 -6.86
CA PRO A 187 -21.63 16.99 -6.75
C PRO A 187 -21.12 15.93 -5.77
N LEU A 188 -21.99 15.52 -4.85
CA LEU A 188 -21.62 14.57 -3.81
C LEU A 188 -21.04 13.25 -4.34
N TRP A 189 -21.53 12.80 -5.49
CA TRP A 189 -21.06 11.57 -6.14
C TRP A 189 -19.63 11.66 -6.70
N LYS A 190 -19.01 12.84 -6.78
CA LYS A 190 -17.60 13.02 -7.15
C LYS A 190 -16.65 12.96 -5.95
N LEU A 191 -17.16 13.03 -4.73
CA LEU A 191 -16.36 13.01 -3.50
C LEU A 191 -16.19 11.57 -3.03
N PHE A 192 -14.97 11.04 -3.13
CA PHE A 192 -14.62 9.73 -2.63
C PHE A 192 -13.78 9.87 -1.37
N ALA A 193 -14.25 9.23 -0.30
CA ALA A 193 -13.50 9.13 0.94
C ALA A 193 -12.35 8.15 0.76
N TRP A 194 -11.14 8.66 0.65
CA TRP A 194 -9.90 7.91 0.65
C TRP A 194 -9.50 7.68 2.10
N ASN A 195 -9.98 6.58 2.68
CA ASN A 195 -9.87 6.32 4.11
C ASN A 195 -8.95 5.12 4.36
N TRP A 196 -8.04 5.23 5.31
CA TRP A 196 -7.20 4.09 5.67
C TRP A 196 -8.05 3.01 6.34
N TRP A 197 -8.91 3.40 7.28
CA TRP A 197 -9.61 2.47 8.14
C TRP A 197 -10.94 1.97 7.56
N THR A 198 -11.41 0.87 8.12
CA THR A 198 -12.75 0.35 7.87
C THR A 198 -13.85 1.36 8.24
N GLY A 199 -15.06 1.11 7.76
CA GLY A 199 -16.24 1.92 8.08
C GLY A 199 -16.64 2.86 6.94
N ALA A 200 -17.93 3.15 6.90
CA ALA A 200 -18.53 3.97 5.87
C ALA A 200 -18.34 5.45 6.18
N VAL A 201 -17.77 6.20 5.25
CA VAL A 201 -17.55 7.64 5.40
C VAL A 201 -18.61 8.43 4.63
N GLY A 202 -19.08 9.51 5.25
CA GLY A 202 -19.97 10.47 4.62
C GLY A 202 -21.40 9.96 4.36
N PRO A 203 -22.19 10.72 3.58
CA PRO A 203 -23.58 10.40 3.28
C PRO A 203 -23.75 9.24 2.27
N LEU A 204 -22.80 9.04 1.36
CA LEU A 204 -22.86 7.99 0.33
C LEU A 204 -22.31 6.63 0.79
N LYS A 205 -21.82 6.57 2.03
CA LYS A 205 -21.44 5.34 2.74
C LYS A 205 -20.37 4.55 2.00
N ASN A 206 -20.38 3.23 2.21
CA ASN A 206 -19.30 2.33 1.84
C ASN A 206 -18.97 2.35 0.34
N LYS A 207 -19.97 2.54 -0.53
CA LYS A 207 -19.78 2.61 -2.00
C LYS A 207 -18.98 3.83 -2.47
N TRP A 208 -18.80 4.84 -1.62
CA TRP A 208 -17.96 6.02 -1.87
C TRP A 208 -16.79 6.11 -0.91
N THR A 209 -16.56 5.08 -0.11
CA THR A 209 -15.37 4.94 0.72
C THR A 209 -14.43 3.95 0.06
N MET A 210 -13.16 4.32 -0.04
CA MET A 210 -12.09 3.52 -0.60
C MET A 210 -11.13 3.14 0.52
N ASN A 211 -10.59 1.91 0.47
CA ASN A 211 -9.63 1.42 1.43
C ASN A 211 -8.39 0.82 0.75
N PRO A 212 -7.23 0.86 1.44
CA PRO A 212 -6.00 0.22 0.98
C PRO A 212 -6.07 -1.31 1.10
N GLU A 213 -6.92 -1.81 2.00
CA GLU A 213 -7.00 -3.21 2.41
C GLU A 213 -8.42 -3.75 2.26
N ASP A 214 -8.53 -5.04 1.96
CA ASP A 214 -9.82 -5.73 1.98
C ASP A 214 -10.15 -6.16 3.41
N TYR A 215 -10.67 -5.22 4.19
CA TYR A 215 -11.05 -5.45 5.58
C TYR A 215 -12.12 -6.51 5.78
N GLN A 216 -12.79 -6.98 4.72
CA GLN A 216 -13.73 -8.11 4.85
C GLN A 216 -13.01 -9.41 5.21
N LEU A 217 -11.77 -9.56 4.73
CA LEU A 217 -10.94 -10.74 4.97
C LEU A 217 -10.51 -10.86 6.44
N GLU A 218 -10.60 -9.79 7.22
CA GLU A 218 -10.29 -9.84 8.65
C GLU A 218 -11.36 -10.55 9.51
N GLY A 219 -12.52 -10.92 8.93
CA GLY A 219 -13.53 -11.71 9.65
C GLY A 219 -14.28 -10.98 10.78
N LYS A 220 -14.12 -9.66 10.90
CA LYS A 220 -14.74 -8.84 11.97
C LYS A 220 -16.14 -8.31 11.63
N GLY A 221 -16.77 -8.81 10.56
CA GLY A 221 -18.11 -8.39 10.14
C GLY A 221 -18.17 -6.97 9.58
N PHE A 222 -17.06 -6.43 9.09
CA PHE A 222 -17.03 -5.12 8.47
C PHE A 222 -17.82 -5.12 7.14
N ARG A 223 -18.63 -4.08 6.94
CA ARG A 223 -19.29 -3.86 5.66
C ARG A 223 -18.23 -3.49 4.59
N PRO A 224 -18.36 -4.00 3.35
CA PRO A 224 -17.36 -3.78 2.31
C PRO A 224 -17.37 -2.32 1.87
N ASN A 225 -16.23 -1.66 2.01
CA ASN A 225 -15.88 -0.48 1.23
C ASN A 225 -15.27 -0.90 -0.11
N ASN A 226 -14.97 0.05 -0.99
CA ASN A 226 -14.23 -0.27 -2.22
C ASN A 226 -12.76 -0.50 -1.89
N TYR A 227 -12.31 -1.72 -2.11
CA TYR A 227 -10.89 -2.04 -2.03
C TYR A 227 -10.16 -1.46 -3.26
N LEU A 228 -9.16 -0.62 -3.01
CA LEU A 228 -8.31 -0.04 -4.06
C LEU A 228 -6.94 -0.73 -4.14
N GLY A 229 -6.42 -1.20 -3.00
CA GLY A 229 -5.10 -1.79 -2.90
C GLY A 229 -3.96 -0.78 -3.03
N TYR A 230 -2.73 -1.29 -2.94
CA TYR A 230 -1.49 -0.56 -3.18
C TYR A 230 -0.46 -1.52 -3.78
N SER A 231 0.59 -0.97 -4.38
CA SER A 231 1.61 -1.76 -5.07
C SER A 231 2.92 -1.74 -4.32
N VAL A 232 3.42 -2.94 -4.00
CA VAL A 232 4.73 -3.15 -3.37
C VAL A 232 5.82 -3.44 -4.41
N GLU A 233 5.40 -3.83 -5.62
CA GLU A 233 6.27 -4.27 -6.71
C GLU A 233 7.46 -3.33 -6.99
N PRO A 234 7.32 -1.99 -7.03
CA PRO A 234 8.47 -1.12 -7.27
C PRO A 234 9.54 -1.18 -6.16
N ALA A 235 9.13 -1.39 -4.91
CA ALA A 235 10.07 -1.52 -3.80
C ALA A 235 10.77 -2.89 -3.84
N CYS A 236 10.03 -3.95 -4.19
CA CYS A 236 10.60 -5.29 -4.34
C CYS A 236 11.54 -5.39 -5.54
N SER A 237 11.12 -4.90 -6.71
CA SER A 237 11.88 -5.00 -7.96
C SER A 237 13.16 -4.16 -7.97
N ALA A 238 13.26 -3.18 -7.09
CA ALA A 238 14.46 -2.37 -6.93
C ALA A 238 15.59 -3.11 -6.18
N ARG A 239 15.32 -4.31 -5.65
CA ARG A 239 16.25 -5.03 -4.79
C ARG A 239 16.59 -6.40 -5.36
N PRO A 240 17.84 -6.86 -5.22
CA PRO A 240 18.17 -8.22 -5.57
C PRO A 240 17.50 -9.20 -4.61
N PHE A 241 17.07 -10.34 -5.16
CA PHE A 241 16.63 -11.46 -4.34
C PHE A 241 17.82 -12.02 -3.53
N VAL A 242 17.62 -12.30 -2.25
CA VAL A 242 18.62 -12.91 -1.35
C VAL A 242 18.31 -14.42 -1.21
N PRO A 243 19.16 -15.30 -1.77
CA PRO A 243 18.99 -16.75 -1.66
C PRO A 243 18.94 -17.22 -0.20
N HIS A 244 18.13 -18.24 0.10
CA HIS A 244 18.01 -18.75 1.47
C HIS A 244 19.34 -19.16 2.10
N SER A 245 20.30 -19.66 1.32
CA SER A 245 21.65 -20.03 1.79
C SER A 245 22.51 -18.85 2.22
N GLU A 246 22.17 -17.63 1.78
CA GLU A 246 22.88 -16.39 2.10
C GLU A 246 22.22 -15.60 3.23
N ARG A 247 21.02 -16.02 3.67
CA ARG A 247 20.30 -15.37 4.77
C ARG A 247 21.01 -15.65 6.10
N LYS A 248 21.05 -14.63 6.96
CA LYS A 248 21.60 -14.73 8.32
C LYS A 248 20.68 -15.60 9.16
N ARG A 249 21.22 -16.30 10.17
CA ARG A 249 20.41 -17.02 11.17
C ARG A 249 19.73 -16.05 12.14
N GLN A 250 18.87 -15.19 11.61
CA GLN A 250 18.15 -14.16 12.33
C GLN A 250 16.65 -14.17 11.97
N ALA A 251 15.83 -13.71 12.92
CA ALA A 251 14.42 -13.43 12.77
C ALA A 251 14.18 -11.93 12.92
N TYR A 252 13.47 -11.33 11.96
CA TYR A 252 13.08 -9.93 12.07
C TYR A 252 11.75 -9.83 12.83
N VAL A 253 11.75 -9.15 13.97
CA VAL A 253 10.57 -8.92 14.78
C VAL A 253 9.89 -7.64 14.31
N LEU A 254 8.66 -7.77 13.81
CA LEU A 254 7.88 -6.67 13.28
C LEU A 254 7.28 -5.83 14.41
N ALA A 255 7.98 -4.76 14.75
CA ALA A 255 7.51 -3.71 15.64
C ALA A 255 8.15 -2.38 15.19
N LYS A 256 7.48 -1.26 15.49
CA LYS A 256 8.02 0.09 15.24
C LYS A 256 8.17 0.93 16.51
N GLU A 257 7.47 0.57 17.58
CA GLU A 257 7.50 1.26 18.87
C GLU A 257 7.91 0.31 19.98
N MET A 258 8.66 0.82 20.96
CA MET A 258 9.00 0.09 22.19
C MET A 258 7.75 -0.31 22.99
N SER A 259 6.69 0.49 22.92
CA SER A 259 5.43 0.24 23.64
C SER A 259 4.72 -1.05 23.21
N TYR A 260 5.04 -1.59 22.02
CA TYR A 260 4.43 -2.82 21.53
C TYR A 260 4.85 -4.07 22.31
N PHE A 261 5.95 -3.99 23.08
CA PHE A 261 6.46 -5.09 23.89
C PHE A 261 5.87 -5.15 25.31
N VAL A 262 4.99 -4.21 25.67
CA VAL A 262 4.33 -4.22 26.99
C VAL A 262 3.34 -5.39 27.09
N PRO A 263 3.21 -6.11 28.22
CA PRO A 263 2.42 -7.36 28.34
C PRO A 263 0.94 -7.34 27.91
N LYS A 264 0.36 -6.18 27.61
CA LYS A 264 -1.02 -6.03 27.11
C LYS A 264 -1.11 -5.74 25.61
N GLN A 265 0.03 -5.51 24.96
CA GLN A 265 0.12 -5.16 23.54
C GLN A 265 0.84 -6.23 22.72
N THR A 266 1.78 -6.96 23.35
CA THR A 266 2.52 -8.03 22.70
C THR A 266 1.75 -9.35 22.74
N ALA A 267 1.87 -10.15 21.67
CA ALA A 267 1.44 -11.54 21.61
C ALA A 267 2.41 -12.48 22.34
N TRP A 268 3.66 -12.05 22.56
CA TRP A 268 4.74 -12.86 23.11
C TRP A 268 5.23 -12.31 24.44
N ALA A 269 5.39 -13.18 25.44
CA ALA A 269 6.07 -12.83 26.68
C ALA A 269 7.56 -12.56 26.43
N SER A 270 8.22 -11.83 27.35
CA SER A 270 9.62 -11.42 27.17
C SER A 270 10.59 -12.62 27.11
N ASP A 271 10.31 -13.68 27.86
CA ASP A 271 11.06 -14.94 27.90
C ASP A 271 10.92 -15.80 26.63
N PHE A 272 9.91 -15.55 25.79
CA PHE A 272 9.72 -16.25 24.51
C PHE A 272 10.97 -16.18 23.62
N TYR A 273 11.59 -15.01 23.51
CA TYR A 273 12.73 -14.78 22.63
C TYR A 273 13.97 -15.55 23.13
N ASP A 274 14.15 -15.65 24.45
CA ASP A 274 15.22 -16.42 25.06
C ASP A 274 15.07 -17.92 24.77
N ASP A 275 13.85 -18.43 24.95
CA ASP A 275 13.55 -19.85 24.73
C ASP A 275 13.61 -20.22 23.25
N ALA A 276 13.10 -19.35 22.36
CA ALA A 276 13.18 -19.55 20.92
C ALA A 276 14.62 -19.51 20.41
N HIS A 277 15.46 -18.60 20.93
CA HIS A 277 16.88 -18.55 20.60
C HIS A 277 17.58 -19.85 21.01
N LYS A 278 17.37 -20.34 22.24
CA LYS A 278 17.96 -21.61 22.70
C LYS A 278 17.51 -22.80 21.86
N ALA A 279 16.25 -22.82 21.42
CA ALA A 279 15.69 -23.95 20.69
C ALA A 279 16.11 -23.97 19.21
N ALA A 280 16.20 -22.80 18.57
CA ALA A 280 16.40 -22.69 17.12
C ALA A 280 17.76 -22.13 16.72
N ASP A 281 18.56 -21.62 17.66
CA ASP A 281 19.83 -20.93 17.40
C ASP A 281 19.65 -19.83 16.35
N VAL A 282 18.72 -18.91 16.65
CA VAL A 282 18.33 -17.76 15.82
C VAL A 282 18.44 -16.48 16.64
N GLU A 283 19.02 -15.45 16.05
CA GLU A 283 19.08 -14.10 16.63
C GLU A 283 17.80 -13.32 16.35
N PHE A 284 17.32 -12.53 17.30
CA PHE A 284 16.14 -11.68 17.08
C PHE A 284 16.56 -10.22 16.95
N VAL A 285 16.08 -9.57 15.89
CA VAL A 285 16.36 -8.15 15.61
C VAL A 285 15.06 -7.39 15.34
N SER A 286 15.01 -6.11 15.72
CA SER A 286 13.86 -5.24 15.42
C SER A 286 14.29 -3.77 15.32
N GLY A 287 13.65 -3.00 14.43
CA GLY A 287 13.84 -1.55 14.36
C GLY A 287 12.78 -0.79 15.15
N VAL A 288 13.03 -0.49 16.42
CA VAL A 288 12.02 0.13 17.29
C VAL A 288 12.47 1.49 17.82
N ARG A 289 11.54 2.45 17.81
CA ARG A 289 11.75 3.78 18.39
C ARG A 289 11.17 3.87 19.81
N GLY A 290 11.63 4.87 20.55
CA GLY A 290 11.16 5.17 21.91
C GLY A 290 12.18 4.79 22.98
N GLN A 291 11.84 5.14 24.22
CA GLN A 291 12.68 4.84 25.38
C GLN A 291 12.57 3.35 25.73
N PRO A 292 13.68 2.69 26.13
CA PRO A 292 13.66 1.32 26.61
C PRO A 292 12.60 1.12 27.69
N THR A 293 11.82 0.05 27.57
CA THR A 293 10.89 -0.38 28.62
C THR A 293 11.53 -1.52 29.43
N PRO A 294 11.21 -1.67 30.72
CA PRO A 294 11.70 -2.81 31.51
C PRO A 294 11.27 -4.18 30.94
N ASP A 295 10.18 -4.19 30.15
CA ASP A 295 9.64 -5.39 29.52
C ASP A 295 10.34 -5.76 28.20
N PHE A 296 11.24 -4.91 27.70
CA PHE A 296 11.91 -5.16 26.43
C PHE A 296 12.76 -6.44 26.51
N PRO A 297 12.58 -7.41 25.60
CA PRO A 297 13.26 -8.70 25.69
C PRO A 297 14.77 -8.59 25.61
N SER A 298 15.48 -9.25 26.53
CA SER A 298 16.94 -9.18 26.61
C SER A 298 17.65 -9.76 25.39
N ARG A 299 17.02 -10.74 24.72
CA ARG A 299 17.51 -11.39 23.48
C ARG A 299 17.01 -10.74 22.19
N LEU A 300 16.30 -9.62 22.28
CA LEU A 300 15.90 -8.85 21.12
C LEU A 300 16.84 -7.67 20.92
N THR A 301 17.59 -7.68 19.81
CA THR A 301 18.46 -6.56 19.46
C THR A 301 17.65 -5.44 18.81
N ASN A 302 17.62 -4.27 19.44
CA ASN A 302 17.05 -3.07 18.83
C ASN A 302 18.04 -2.42 17.86
N LEU A 303 17.70 -2.40 16.57
CA LEU A 303 18.45 -1.75 15.49
C LEU A 303 18.19 -0.23 15.42
N GLY A 304 17.27 0.28 16.23
CA GLY A 304 16.86 1.68 16.24
C GLY A 304 15.97 2.05 15.05
N TYR A 305 15.84 3.36 14.82
CA TYR A 305 15.14 3.86 13.65
C TYR A 305 16.03 3.70 12.41
N MET A 306 15.49 3.09 11.36
CA MET A 306 16.21 2.74 10.15
C MET A 306 15.66 3.48 8.94
N THR A 307 16.51 3.67 7.93
CA THR A 307 16.03 4.08 6.60
C THR A 307 15.23 2.93 5.97
N PRO A 308 14.36 3.20 4.97
CA PRO A 308 13.75 2.14 4.19
C PRO A 308 14.78 1.18 3.60
N SER A 309 15.93 1.67 3.14
CA SER A 309 16.97 0.81 2.58
C SER A 309 17.42 -0.25 3.57
N ASP A 310 17.82 0.18 4.77
CA ASP A 310 18.32 -0.70 5.82
C ASP A 310 17.23 -1.63 6.34
N PHE A 311 15.99 -1.13 6.46
CA PHE A 311 14.84 -1.94 6.87
C PHE A 311 14.68 -3.19 6.00
N TYR A 312 14.59 -3.05 4.67
CA TYR A 312 14.44 -4.26 3.84
C TYR A 312 15.76 -5.03 3.67
N ASP A 313 16.93 -4.43 3.90
CA ASP A 313 18.18 -5.21 3.97
C ASP A 313 18.11 -6.21 5.14
N HIS A 314 17.75 -5.75 6.33
CA HIS A 314 17.54 -6.62 7.48
C HIS A 314 16.44 -7.64 7.24
N LEU A 315 15.33 -7.25 6.61
CA LEU A 315 14.25 -8.16 6.30
C LEU A 315 14.67 -9.28 5.33
N SER A 316 15.27 -8.91 4.19
CA SER A 316 15.67 -9.85 3.13
C SER A 316 16.74 -10.86 3.59
N HIS A 317 17.57 -10.48 4.56
CA HIS A 317 18.54 -11.38 5.18
C HIS A 317 18.01 -12.17 6.39
N SER A 318 16.74 -12.01 6.76
CA SER A 318 16.12 -12.76 7.85
C SER A 318 15.49 -14.06 7.35
N LEU A 319 15.58 -15.12 8.16
CA LEU A 319 14.94 -16.41 7.83
C LEU A 319 13.42 -16.32 7.95
N VAL A 320 12.95 -15.58 8.95
CA VAL A 320 11.53 -15.46 9.30
C VAL A 320 11.21 -14.04 9.77
N LEU A 321 9.94 -13.68 9.62
CA LEU A 321 9.34 -12.50 10.19
C LEU A 321 8.45 -12.91 11.38
N VAL A 322 8.59 -12.20 12.51
CA VAL A 322 7.80 -12.45 13.73
C VAL A 322 6.93 -11.24 14.05
N GLY A 323 5.63 -11.36 13.87
CA GLY A 323 4.68 -10.31 14.28
C GLY A 323 4.50 -10.29 15.80
N VAL A 324 4.53 -9.11 16.43
CA VAL A 324 4.34 -8.98 17.89
C VAL A 324 2.88 -8.86 18.32
N GLY A 325 1.92 -9.00 17.40
CA GLY A 325 0.48 -8.87 17.68
C GLY A 325 -0.05 -7.43 17.77
N SER A 326 0.83 -6.43 17.76
CA SER A 326 0.47 -5.02 17.68
C SER A 326 1.28 -4.30 16.59
N PRO A 327 0.64 -3.42 15.80
CA PRO A 327 -0.80 -3.16 15.82
C PRO A 327 -1.60 -4.27 15.11
N LEU A 328 -2.87 -4.39 15.48
CA LEU A 328 -3.76 -5.48 15.04
C LEU A 328 -4.00 -5.51 13.52
N THR A 329 -3.95 -4.35 12.88
CA THR A 329 -4.24 -4.19 11.46
C THR A 329 -3.11 -3.37 10.87
N GLN A 330 -2.20 -4.06 10.17
CA GLN A 330 -1.15 -3.34 9.50
C GLN A 330 -0.72 -4.07 8.22
N VAL A 331 -0.63 -3.24 7.17
CA VAL A 331 0.00 -3.39 5.86
C VAL A 331 1.38 -4.10 5.84
N PRO A 332 2.21 -4.14 6.91
CA PRO A 332 3.45 -4.88 6.84
C PRO A 332 3.22 -6.36 6.55
N LEU A 333 2.14 -7.03 6.96
CA LEU A 333 2.06 -8.47 6.68
C LEU A 333 2.07 -8.77 5.17
N TYR A 334 1.32 -8.01 4.35
CA TYR A 334 1.32 -8.18 2.89
C TYR A 334 2.57 -7.59 2.20
N LEU A 335 3.08 -6.45 2.67
CA LEU A 335 4.38 -5.91 2.22
C LEU A 335 5.54 -6.89 2.45
N LEU A 336 5.48 -7.68 3.52
CA LEU A 336 6.58 -8.52 3.98
C LEU A 336 6.49 -9.96 3.50
N ILE A 337 5.28 -10.54 3.36
CA ILE A 337 5.11 -11.90 2.81
C ILE A 337 5.61 -11.99 1.37
N LEU A 338 5.54 -10.90 0.59
CA LEU A 338 5.97 -10.92 -0.81
C LEU A 338 7.50 -10.95 -0.99
N GLN A 339 8.30 -10.79 0.07
CA GLN A 339 9.78 -10.74 -0.03
C GLN A 339 10.51 -11.94 0.59
N ILE A 340 9.81 -12.85 1.28
CA ILE A 340 10.37 -14.10 1.82
C ILE A 340 10.33 -15.16 0.74
#